data_AF-A0A1E5AHV2-F1
#
_entry.id   AF-A0A1E5AHV2-F1
#
_cell.length_a   1.000
_cell.length_b   1.000
_cell.length_c   1.000
_cell.angle_alpha   90.00
_cell.angle_beta   90.00
_cell.angle_gamma   90.00
#
_symmetry.space_group_name_H-M   'P 1'
#
loop_
_entity.id
_entity.type
_entity.pdbx_description
1 polymer ?
#
loop_
_entity_poly.entity_id
_entity_poly.type
_entity_poly.pdbx_seq_one_letter_code
_entity_poly.pdbx_strand_id
1 'polypeptide(L)'
;MTRPNPNFDLTVEDMDLIETALQQSRNILSDRQMTYEFCADLEGTPDREKARRVGETLGRIQQLLGRLNTQKAVCGAAAGAS
;
A
#
# COMPACT_ATOMS: atom_id res chain seq x y z
N MET A 1 -12.92 -6.10 -14.26
CA MET A 1 -13.37 -4.91 -13.49
C MET A 1 -13.78 -5.38 -12.09
N THR A 2 -13.06 -4.96 -11.06
CA THR A 2 -13.37 -5.24 -9.65
C THR A 2 -14.52 -4.33 -9.22
N ARG A 3 -15.72 -4.91 -8.99
CA ARG A 3 -16.86 -4.15 -8.45
C ARG A 3 -16.58 -3.82 -6.97
N PRO A 4 -16.84 -2.58 -6.52
CA PRO A 4 -16.83 -2.27 -5.09
C PRO A 4 -17.88 -3.13 -4.37
N ASN A 5 -17.53 -3.67 -3.20
CA ASN A 5 -18.45 -4.44 -2.38
C ASN A 5 -19.41 -3.46 -1.67
N PRO A 6 -20.72 -3.50 -1.96
CA PRO A 6 -21.68 -2.53 -1.41
C PRO A 6 -21.92 -2.71 0.10
N ASN A 7 -21.45 -3.80 0.71
CA ASN A 7 -21.56 -4.03 2.16
C ASN A 7 -20.37 -3.47 2.97
N PHE A 8 -19.37 -2.89 2.30
CA PHE A 8 -18.22 -2.29 2.97
C PHE A 8 -18.47 -0.79 3.15
N ASP A 9 -19.15 -0.45 4.25
CA ASP A 9 -19.35 0.93 4.69
C ASP A 9 -18.09 1.39 5.42
N LEU A 10 -17.10 1.88 4.66
CA LEU A 10 -15.85 2.42 5.19
C LEU A 10 -16.03 3.92 5.39
N THR A 11 -15.92 4.37 6.63
CA THR A 11 -15.95 5.81 6.94
C THR A 11 -14.68 6.50 6.47
N VAL A 12 -14.69 7.83 6.38
CA VAL A 12 -13.48 8.62 6.07
C VAL A 12 -12.38 8.34 7.11
N GLU A 13 -12.74 8.13 8.37
CA GLU A 13 -11.81 7.79 9.46
C GLU A 13 -11.20 6.40 9.26
N ASP A 14 -12.00 5.40 8.87
CA ASP A 14 -11.49 4.06 8.54
C ASP A 14 -10.51 4.10 7.36
N MET A 15 -10.81 4.92 6.34
CA MET A 15 -9.94 5.09 5.19
C MET A 15 -8.59 5.72 5.58
N ASP A 16 -8.60 6.70 6.49
CA ASP A 16 -7.39 7.37 6.97
C ASP A 16 -6.55 6.44 7.86
N LEU A 17 -7.21 5.60 8.68
CA LEU A 17 -6.57 4.56 9.47
C LEU A 17 -5.90 3.50 8.57
N ILE A 18 -6.60 3.04 7.52
CA ILE A 18 -6.05 2.09 6.54
C ILE A 18 -4.88 2.74 5.79
N GLU A 19 -5.01 3.99 5.36
CA GLU A 19 -3.92 4.76 4.71
C GLU A 19 -2.69 4.82 5.61
N THR A 20 -2.86 5.19 6.88
CA THR A 20 -1.78 5.25 7.87
C THR A 20 -1.11 3.89 8.07
N ALA A 21 -1.89 2.82 8.26
CA ALA A 21 -1.37 1.47 8.45
C ALA A 21 -0.61 0.95 7.21
N LEU A 22 -1.12 1.24 6.02
CA LEU A 22 -0.47 0.91 4.75
C LEU A 22 0.83 1.69 4.57
N GLN A 23 0.87 2.96 4.95
CA GLN A 23 2.05 3.81 4.86
C GLN A 23 3.13 3.39 5.86
N GLN A 24 2.75 3.00 7.07
CA GLN A 24 3.67 2.38 8.05
C GLN A 24 4.22 1.06 7.53
N SER A 25 3.35 0.18 7.00
CA SER A 25 3.76 -1.10 6.41
C SER A 25 4.73 -0.88 5.24
N ARG A 26 4.49 0.12 4.39
CA ARG A 26 5.39 0.51 3.30
C ARG A 26 6.76 0.91 3.81
N ASN A 27 6.83 1.73 4.85
CA ASN A 27 8.11 2.18 5.40
C ASN A 27 8.92 1.02 5.98
N ILE A 28 8.28 0.13 6.74
CA ILE A 28 8.92 -1.08 7.29
C ILE A 28 9.42 -2.00 6.17
N LEU A 29 8.60 -2.19 5.12
CA LEU A 29 8.96 -3.03 3.99
C LEU A 29 10.06 -2.42 3.13
N SER A 30 10.10 -1.09 2.98
CA SER A 30 11.16 -0.39 2.23
C SER A 30 12.51 -0.50 2.94
N ASP A 31 12.51 -0.33 4.27
CA ASP A 31 13.70 -0.51 5.11
C ASP A 31 14.24 -1.94 5.04
N ARG A 32 13.33 -2.93 5.10
CA ARG A 32 13.68 -4.34 4.90
C ARG A 32 14.17 -4.63 3.49
N GLN A 33 13.56 -4.05 2.46
CA GLN A 33 14.01 -4.24 1.08
C GLN A 33 15.45 -3.76 0.91
N MET A 34 15.77 -2.57 1.43
CA MET A 34 17.12 -2.01 1.37
C MET A 34 18.14 -2.91 2.09
N THR A 35 17.74 -3.48 3.23
CA THR A 35 18.57 -4.45 3.98
C THR A 35 18.79 -5.74 3.19
N TYR A 36 17.75 -6.28 2.56
CA TYR A 36 17.82 -7.50 1.76
C TYR A 36 18.59 -7.32 0.45
N GLU A 37 18.45 -6.17 -0.22
CA GLU A 37 19.24 -5.82 -1.41
C GLU A 37 20.73 -5.65 -1.06
N PHE A 38 21.04 -5.06 0.09
CA PHE A 38 22.42 -4.93 0.57
C PHE A 38 23.05 -6.29 0.91
N CYS A 39 22.31 -7.17 1.60
CA CYS A 39 22.80 -8.52 1.93
C CYS A 39 22.89 -9.45 0.71
N ALA A 40 22.03 -9.28 -0.30
CA ALA A 40 22.06 -10.07 -1.53
C ALA A 40 23.33 -9.87 -2.37
N ASP A 41 23.98 -8.71 -2.24
CA ASP A 41 25.22 -8.37 -2.95
C ASP A 41 26.45 -9.05 -2.31
N LEU A 42 26.37 -9.36 -1.00
CA LEU A 42 27.44 -9.98 -0.22
C LEU A 42 27.37 -11.52 -0.20
N GLU A 43 26.17 -12.09 -0.19
CA GLU A 43 25.96 -13.54 -0.07
C GLU A 43 24.96 -14.01 -1.14
N GLY A 44 25.49 -14.59 -2.21
CA GLY A 44 24.68 -15.14 -3.28
C GLY A 44 23.67 -16.17 -2.77
N THR A 45 22.38 -15.85 -2.90
CA THR A 45 21.26 -16.79 -3.12
C THR A 45 20.49 -17.36 -1.89
N PRO A 46 19.95 -16.50 -1.02
CA PRO A 46 18.52 -16.62 -0.68
C PRO A 46 17.76 -15.28 -0.56
N ASP A 47 18.46 -14.15 -0.64
CA ASP A 47 17.89 -12.84 -0.30
C ASP A 47 17.15 -12.15 -1.47
N ARG A 48 17.51 -12.49 -2.72
CA ARG A 48 16.83 -11.97 -3.93
C ARG A 48 15.34 -12.31 -4.01
N GLU A 49 14.94 -13.52 -3.64
CA GLU A 49 13.52 -13.90 -3.68
C GLU A 49 12.73 -13.19 -2.56
N LYS A 50 13.36 -12.93 -1.40
CA LYS A 50 12.76 -12.11 -0.34
C LYS A 50 12.60 -10.66 -0.79
N ALA A 51 13.65 -10.07 -1.38
CA ALA A 51 13.59 -8.73 -1.96
C ALA A 51 12.48 -8.62 -3.02
N ARG A 52 12.36 -9.62 -3.91
CA ARG A 52 11.29 -9.68 -4.93
C ARG A 52 9.90 -9.67 -4.31
N ARG A 53 9.64 -10.54 -3.32
CA ARG A 53 8.33 -10.62 -2.62
C ARG A 53 7.99 -9.34 -1.87
N VAL A 54 8.99 -8.72 -1.25
CA VAL A 54 8.83 -7.43 -0.57
C VAL A 54 8.49 -6.34 -1.59
N GLY A 55 9.18 -6.28 -2.73
CA GLY A 55 8.87 -5.38 -3.84
C GLY A 55 7.46 -5.57 -4.41
N GLU A 56 7.02 -6.81 -4.62
CA GLU A 56 5.64 -7.12 -5.06
C GLU A 56 4.60 -6.65 -4.04
N THR A 57 4.89 -6.80 -2.74
CA THR A 57 4.00 -6.35 -1.66
C THR A 57 3.94 -4.82 -1.60
N LEU A 58 5.07 -4.14 -1.75
CA LEU A 58 5.14 -2.67 -1.83
C LEU A 58 4.34 -2.13 -3.02
N GLY A 59 4.45 -2.76 -4.19
CA GLY A 59 3.65 -2.38 -5.37
C GLY A 59 2.15 -2.50 -5.14
N ARG A 60 1.71 -3.56 -4.45
CA ARG A 60 0.29 -3.73 -4.06
C ARG A 60 -0.17 -2.66 -3.08
N ILE A 61 0.66 -2.34 -2.09
CA ILE A 61 0.37 -1.26 -1.12
C ILE A 61 0.26 0.09 -1.83
N GLN A 62 1.16 0.40 -2.77
CA GLN A 62 1.09 1.65 -3.55
C GLN A 62 -0.19 1.73 -4.39
N GLN A 63 -0.61 0.64 -5.04
CA GLN A 63 -1.89 0.63 -5.76
C GLN A 63 -3.09 0.82 -4.82
N LEU A 64 -3.07 0.20 -3.64
CA LEU A 64 -4.13 0.37 -2.64
C LEU A 64 -4.21 1.81 -2.15
N LEU A 65 -3.08 2.44 -1.82
CA LEU A 65 -3.01 3.85 -1.45
C LEU A 65 -3.51 4.77 -2.57
N GLY A 66 -3.14 4.50 -3.83
CA GLY A 66 -3.64 5.27 -4.97
C GLY A 66 -5.17 5.17 -5.14
N ARG A 67 -5.73 3.97 -4.94
CA ARG A 67 -7.18 3.74 -4.99
C ARG A 67 -7.91 4.41 -3.83
N LEU A 68 -7.36 4.33 -2.62
CA LEU A 68 -7.89 5.02 -1.44
C LEU A 68 -7.93 6.54 -1.66
N ASN A 69 -6.84 7.11 -2.15
CA ASN A 69 -6.74 8.54 -2.42
C ASN A 69 -7.73 8.97 -3.52
N THR A 70 -7.91 8.16 -4.56
CA THR A 70 -8.93 8.40 -5.60
C THR A 70 -10.34 8.36 -5.02
N GLN A 71 -10.66 7.41 -4.14
CA GLN A 71 -11.96 7.32 -3.50
C GLN A 71 -12.21 8.50 -2.55
N LYS A 72 -11.19 8.93 -1.79
CA LYS A 72 -11.24 10.12 -0.92
C LYS A 72 -11.48 11.40 -1.73
N ALA A 73 -10.83 11.55 -2.89
CA ALA A 73 -11.07 12.68 -3.80
C ALA A 73 -12.49 12.69 -4.39
N VAL A 74 -13.02 11.52 -4.79
CA VAL A 74 -14.39 11.41 -5.32
C VAL A 74 -15.45 11.67 -4.25
N CYS A 75 -15.25 11.15 -3.03
CA CYS A 75 -16.17 11.37 -1.90
C CYS A 75 -16.14 12.83 -1.43
N GLY A 76 -14.95 13.44 -1.36
CA GLY A 76 -14.79 14.86 -1.02
C GLY A 76 -15.37 15.82 -2.06
N ALA A 77 -15.27 15.49 -3.36
CA ALA A 77 -15.87 16.29 -4.43
C ALA A 77 -17.40 16.25 -4.43
N ALA A 78 -18.00 15.12 -4.03
CA ALA A 78 -19.45 14.99 -3.91
C ALA A 78 -20.03 15.81 -2.74
N ALA A 79 -19.25 16.03 -1.68
CA ALA A 79 -19.66 16.83 -0.51
C ALA A 79 -19.54 18.35 -0.71
N GLY A 80 -18.85 18.81 -1.77
CA GLY A 80 -18.69 20.24 -2.10
C GLY A 80 -19.69 20.78 -3.13
N ALA A 81 -20.61 19.94 -3.61
CA ALA A 81 -21.56 20.28 -4.68
C ALA A 81 -23.03 20.39 -4.21
N SER A 82 -23.26 20.46 -2.90
CA SER A 82 -24.59 20.60 -2.28
C SER A 82 -24.77 21.95 -1.59
#